data_AF-A0A6N9B7X1-F1
#
_entry.id   AF-A0A6N9B7X1-F1
#
_cell.length_a   1.000
_cell.length_b   1.000
_cell.length_c   1.000
_cell.angle_alpha   90.00
_cell.angle_beta   90.00
_cell.angle_gamma   90.00
#
_symmetry.space_group_name_H-M   'P 1'
#
loop_
_entity.id
_entity.type
_entity.pdbx_description
1 polymer ?
#
loop_
_entity_poly.entity_id
_entity_poly.type
_entity_poly.pdbx_seq_one_letter_code
_entity_poly.pdbx_strand_id
1 'polypeptide(L)'
;KGSCQIGGNLATNAGGVHVIRYGNTRDLCLGLEVVLPDGSVMNNLNSLYKDNLGLDLKNLMIGSEGTLGIITVATMKVFPKPVEEATAYLSVPDLDSAIMLLQFFRENFGGLISAFELISETSFQFVKKTGLVARLPFETIPKWAVLVELGSEFHIDLHERLVEVSGQALSKKLILDGVFANSEKQRLDFWNLRELIPEANSRIGAIATNDISVPISKISKFVEIADAEIAKLGGLTANCFGHIGDGNIHYNVFDLSGESHDNLELKSKIREIIFSIVNSLEGSSSAEHGTGRLRINELRRSRDKTYLSTIRKIKGTMDPNNIMNPGVLVP
;
A
#
# COMPACT_ATOMS: atom_id res chain seq x y z
N LYS A 1 4.59 15.95 1.40
CA LYS A 1 4.07 15.31 2.65
C LYS A 1 3.28 16.35 3.45
N GLY A 2 2.19 15.97 4.12
CA GLY A 2 1.53 16.83 5.13
C GLY A 2 0.17 17.44 4.76
N SER A 3 -0.45 17.06 3.63
CA SER A 3 -1.80 17.55 3.27
C SER A 3 -2.94 16.64 3.72
N CYS A 4 -2.67 15.39 4.09
CA CYS A 4 -3.70 14.47 4.58
C CYS A 4 -4.11 14.82 6.01
N GLN A 5 -5.38 14.54 6.33
CA GLN A 5 -5.96 14.75 7.66
C GLN A 5 -6.27 13.39 8.29
N ILE A 6 -6.17 13.29 9.62
CA ILE A 6 -6.49 12.04 10.36
C ILE A 6 -7.91 11.56 10.06
N GLY A 7 -8.89 12.46 10.00
CA GLY A 7 -10.26 12.10 9.61
C GLY A 7 -10.35 11.49 8.21
N GLY A 8 -9.57 12.01 7.26
CA GLY A 8 -9.47 11.45 5.90
C GLY A 8 -8.82 10.06 5.89
N ASN A 9 -7.69 9.91 6.59
CA ASN A 9 -7.00 8.63 6.75
C ASN A 9 -7.93 7.55 7.33
N LEU A 10 -8.71 7.89 8.37
CA LEU A 10 -9.69 6.98 8.97
C LEU A 10 -10.86 6.71 8.01
N ALA A 11 -11.39 7.74 7.35
CA ALA A 11 -12.50 7.59 6.41
C ALA A 11 -12.14 6.67 5.23
N THR A 12 -10.87 6.63 4.79
CA THR A 12 -10.41 5.74 3.72
C THR A 12 -9.75 4.45 4.22
N ASN A 13 -9.62 4.28 5.54
CA ASN A 13 -8.79 3.22 6.15
C ASN A 13 -7.38 3.14 5.56
N ALA A 14 -6.68 4.28 5.51
CA ALA A 14 -5.37 4.38 4.89
C ALA A 14 -4.35 3.41 5.50
N GLY A 15 -3.48 2.90 4.62
CA GLY A 15 -2.31 2.08 4.93
C GLY A 15 -1.01 2.88 4.84
N GLY A 16 -0.02 2.33 4.15
CA GLY A 16 1.29 2.92 3.93
C GLY A 16 2.47 2.03 4.37
N VAL A 17 3.68 2.55 4.19
CA VAL A 17 4.95 1.80 4.31
C VAL A 17 5.20 1.12 5.66
N HIS A 18 4.53 1.55 6.73
CA HIS A 18 4.71 1.02 8.08
C HIS A 18 3.57 0.12 8.57
N VAL A 19 2.62 -0.23 7.70
CA VAL A 19 1.51 -1.15 8.04
C VAL A 19 2.04 -2.49 8.56
N ILE A 20 3.14 -3.00 8.00
CA ILE A 20 3.78 -4.24 8.46
C ILE A 20 4.12 -4.24 9.95
N ARG A 21 4.42 -3.08 10.53
CA ARG A 21 4.78 -2.94 11.96
C ARG A 21 3.61 -2.55 12.84
N TYR A 22 2.82 -1.57 12.39
CA TYR A 22 1.84 -0.89 13.26
C TYR A 22 0.38 -1.21 12.93
N GLY A 23 0.12 -1.86 11.80
CA GLY A 23 -1.22 -2.00 11.24
C GLY A 23 -1.67 -0.75 10.48
N ASN A 24 -2.86 -0.83 9.88
CA ASN A 24 -3.46 0.29 9.17
C ASN A 24 -4.15 1.26 10.15
N THR A 25 -4.75 2.33 9.64
CA THR A 25 -5.41 3.35 10.47
C THR A 25 -6.56 2.81 11.33
N ARG A 26 -7.25 1.74 10.92
CA ARG A 26 -8.23 1.04 11.75
C ARG A 26 -7.59 0.41 12.99
N ASP A 27 -6.47 -0.27 12.82
CA ASP A 27 -5.74 -0.92 13.91
C ASP A 27 -5.18 0.10 14.93
N LEU A 28 -4.97 1.33 14.48
CA LEU A 28 -4.47 2.45 15.28
C LEU A 28 -5.58 3.26 15.96
N CYS A 29 -6.86 3.05 15.62
CA CYS A 29 -7.96 3.84 16.17
C CYS A 29 -8.55 3.18 17.43
N LEU A 30 -8.59 3.91 18.54
CA LEU A 30 -9.21 3.45 19.79
C LEU A 30 -10.67 3.90 19.90
N GLY A 31 -10.99 5.11 19.48
CA GLY A 31 -12.34 5.67 19.55
C GLY A 31 -12.57 6.82 18.58
N LEU A 32 -13.83 7.11 18.28
CA LEU A 32 -14.25 8.15 17.33
C LEU A 32 -15.41 8.97 17.89
N GLU A 33 -15.40 10.26 17.55
CA GLU A 33 -16.59 11.10 17.53
C GLU A 33 -17.03 11.30 16.08
N VAL A 34 -18.31 11.09 15.81
CA VAL A 34 -18.88 11.19 14.46
C VAL A 34 -20.20 11.96 14.51
N VAL A 35 -20.33 12.96 13.64
CA VAL A 35 -21.60 13.65 13.36
C VAL A 35 -22.38 12.85 12.32
N LEU A 36 -23.59 12.43 12.68
CA LEU A 36 -24.49 11.64 11.83
C LEU A 36 -25.32 12.55 10.90
N PRO A 37 -26.02 11.99 9.89
CA PRO A 37 -26.77 12.79 8.91
C PRO A 37 -27.91 13.62 9.51
N ASP A 38 -28.46 13.19 10.64
CA ASP A 38 -29.49 13.92 11.39
C ASP A 38 -28.92 15.01 12.32
N GLY A 39 -27.60 15.19 12.31
CA GLY A 39 -26.87 16.15 13.15
C GLY A 39 -26.57 15.63 14.57
N SER A 40 -27.01 14.43 14.93
CA SER A 40 -26.66 13.83 16.22
C SER A 40 -25.17 13.49 16.28
N VAL A 41 -24.60 13.57 17.47
CA VAL A 41 -23.18 13.27 17.71
C VAL A 41 -23.07 11.90 18.37
N MET A 42 -22.51 10.94 17.64
CA MET A 42 -22.10 9.65 18.19
C MET A 42 -20.71 9.82 18.82
N ASN A 43 -20.67 9.98 20.14
CA ASN A 43 -19.42 10.03 20.89
C ASN A 43 -19.07 8.65 21.45
N ASN A 44 -18.08 8.00 20.83
CA ASN A 44 -17.43 6.81 21.34
C ASN A 44 -15.91 7.04 21.45
N LEU A 45 -15.52 8.22 21.95
CA LEU A 45 -14.14 8.50 22.28
C LEU A 45 -13.77 7.75 23.55
N ASN A 46 -12.85 6.80 23.43
CA ASN A 46 -12.25 6.11 24.55
C ASN A 46 -10.76 5.92 24.30
N SER A 47 -10.00 5.73 25.37
CA SER A 47 -8.57 5.39 25.34
C SER A 47 -8.34 3.96 25.84
N LEU A 48 -9.38 3.12 25.81
CA LEU A 48 -9.33 1.77 26.34
C LEU A 48 -8.80 0.82 25.25
N TYR A 49 -7.87 -0.04 25.64
CA TYR A 49 -7.39 -1.11 24.76
C TYR A 49 -8.37 -2.28 24.67
N LYS A 50 -9.28 -2.38 25.63
CA LYS A 50 -10.28 -3.44 25.72
C LYS A 50 -11.60 -2.83 26.17
N ASP A 51 -12.56 -2.85 25.26
CA ASP A 51 -13.94 -2.50 25.53
C ASP A 51 -14.84 -3.40 24.67
N ASN A 52 -15.57 -4.29 25.35
CA ASN A 52 -16.45 -5.25 24.71
C ASN A 52 -17.93 -4.96 25.04
N LEU A 53 -18.24 -3.76 25.54
CA LEU A 53 -19.61 -3.39 25.88
C LEU A 53 -20.37 -2.91 24.64
N GLY A 54 -21.02 -3.85 23.94
CA GLY A 54 -21.87 -3.56 22.79
C GLY A 54 -21.14 -3.67 21.45
N LEU A 55 -21.66 -2.98 20.42
CA LEU A 55 -21.11 -3.02 19.07
C LEU A 55 -19.95 -2.04 18.92
N ASP A 56 -18.90 -2.49 18.24
CA ASP A 56 -17.75 -1.65 17.93
C ASP A 56 -18.02 -0.75 16.70
N LEU A 57 -18.84 0.28 16.90
CA LEU A 57 -19.32 1.15 15.82
C LEU A 57 -18.20 1.95 15.14
N LYS A 58 -17.03 2.14 15.79
CA LYS A 58 -15.90 2.82 15.14
C LYS A 58 -15.48 2.06 13.87
N ASN A 59 -15.57 0.72 13.91
CA ASN A 59 -15.20 -0.12 12.79
C ASN A 59 -16.18 0.01 11.60
N LEU A 60 -17.41 0.45 11.84
CA LEU A 60 -18.33 0.77 10.75
C LEU A 60 -17.99 2.12 10.08
N MET A 61 -17.46 3.07 10.85
CA MET A 61 -17.16 4.43 10.38
C MET A 61 -15.82 4.51 9.64
N ILE A 62 -14.81 3.77 10.10
CA ILE A 62 -13.50 3.69 9.44
C ILE A 62 -13.66 2.98 8.09
N GLY A 63 -13.12 3.54 7.02
CA GLY A 63 -13.30 3.04 5.65
C GLY A 63 -14.67 3.35 5.04
N SER A 64 -15.54 4.12 5.69
CA SER A 64 -16.86 4.50 5.16
C SER A 64 -16.82 5.60 4.10
N GLU A 65 -15.65 6.23 3.88
CA GLU A 65 -15.45 7.34 2.94
C GLU A 65 -16.44 8.49 3.14
N GLY A 66 -16.86 8.73 4.40
CA GLY A 66 -17.80 9.79 4.76
C GLY A 66 -19.25 9.52 4.36
N THR A 67 -19.58 8.28 3.97
CA THR A 67 -20.94 7.91 3.54
C THR A 67 -21.88 7.65 4.72
N LEU A 68 -21.36 7.47 5.93
CA LEU A 68 -22.16 7.15 7.12
C LEU A 68 -22.14 8.25 8.20
N GLY A 69 -21.30 9.28 8.04
CA GLY A 69 -21.11 10.34 9.01
C GLY A 69 -19.83 11.13 8.76
N ILE A 70 -19.64 12.23 9.49
CA ILE A 70 -18.43 13.06 9.48
C ILE A 70 -17.62 12.76 10.74
N ILE A 71 -16.41 12.21 10.58
CA ILE A 71 -15.48 12.03 11.71
C ILE A 71 -14.97 13.40 12.13
N THR A 72 -15.18 13.78 13.40
CA THR A 72 -14.78 15.08 13.96
C THR A 72 -13.59 14.97 14.90
N VAL A 73 -13.53 13.89 15.71
CA VAL A 73 -12.46 13.64 16.68
C VAL A 73 -12.10 12.16 16.66
N ALA A 74 -10.82 11.85 16.91
CA ALA A 74 -10.35 10.47 17.03
C ALA A 74 -9.35 10.33 18.17
N THR A 75 -9.45 9.22 18.90
CA THR A 75 -8.41 8.77 19.84
C THR A 75 -7.54 7.73 19.14
N MET A 76 -6.25 8.03 18.99
CA MET A 76 -5.30 7.18 18.27
C MET A 76 -4.31 6.53 19.22
N LYS A 77 -4.00 5.26 18.97
CA LYS A 77 -2.84 4.57 19.54
C LYS A 77 -1.58 5.16 18.92
N VAL A 78 -0.61 5.49 19.76
CA VAL A 78 0.75 5.89 19.35
C VAL A 78 1.76 4.91 19.92
N PHE A 79 2.95 4.88 19.34
CA PHE A 79 4.04 3.99 19.74
C PHE A 79 5.27 4.81 20.15
N PRO A 80 6.14 4.27 21.02
CA PRO A 80 7.44 4.87 21.29
C PRO A 80 8.22 5.06 19.99
N LYS A 81 8.96 6.16 19.90
CA LYS A 81 9.86 6.38 18.76
C LYS A 81 11.02 5.36 18.85
N PRO A 82 11.35 4.64 17.77
CA PRO A 82 12.56 3.83 17.72
C PRO A 82 13.80 4.67 18.09
N VAL A 83 14.66 4.10 18.94
CA VAL A 83 15.94 4.71 19.34
C VAL A 83 17.09 4.23 18.46
N GLU A 84 16.93 3.07 17.83
CA GLU A 84 17.84 2.52 16.82
C GLU A 84 17.06 2.22 15.54
N GLU A 85 17.65 2.50 14.39
CA GLU A 85 17.06 2.27 13.07
C GLU A 85 18.15 1.84 12.09
N ALA A 86 17.87 0.85 11.23
CA ALA A 86 18.81 0.37 10.21
C ALA A 86 18.08 0.11 8.90
N THR A 87 18.67 0.54 7.79
CA THR A 87 18.01 0.53 6.48
C THR A 87 18.97 0.06 5.41
N ALA A 88 18.47 -0.79 4.51
CA ALA A 88 19.26 -1.33 3.41
C ALA A 88 18.43 -1.47 2.14
N TYR A 89 19.12 -1.35 1.01
CA TYR A 89 18.63 -1.81 -0.29
C TYR A 89 19.26 -3.16 -0.60
N LEU A 90 18.44 -4.17 -0.85
CA LEU A 90 18.87 -5.53 -1.17
C LEU A 90 18.39 -5.88 -2.58
N SER A 91 19.30 -6.17 -3.50
CA SER A 91 18.91 -6.65 -4.83
C SER A 91 18.54 -8.13 -4.75
N VAL A 92 17.47 -8.52 -5.46
CA VAL A 92 16.94 -9.89 -5.45
C VAL A 92 16.83 -10.41 -6.88
N PRO A 93 17.01 -11.72 -7.13
CA PRO A 93 16.99 -12.25 -8.49
C PRO A 93 15.59 -12.21 -9.12
N ASP A 94 14.55 -12.42 -8.32
CA ASP A 94 13.16 -12.51 -8.74
C ASP A 94 12.19 -12.21 -7.58
N LEU A 95 10.89 -12.19 -7.88
CA LEU A 95 9.83 -11.90 -6.93
C LEU A 95 9.66 -13.00 -5.88
N ASP A 96 9.84 -14.27 -6.27
CA ASP A 96 9.75 -15.38 -5.32
C ASP A 96 10.85 -15.28 -4.25
N SER A 97 12.06 -14.88 -4.66
CA SER A 97 13.16 -14.61 -3.73
C SER A 97 12.87 -13.41 -2.83
N ALA A 98 12.18 -12.36 -3.30
CA ALA A 98 11.73 -11.25 -2.46
C ALA A 98 10.73 -11.72 -1.38
N ILE A 99 9.79 -12.60 -1.74
CA ILE A 99 8.80 -13.18 -0.81
C ILE A 99 9.50 -14.08 0.22
N MET A 100 10.42 -14.94 -0.23
CA MET A 100 11.21 -15.79 0.66
C MET A 100 12.13 -14.97 1.58
N LEU A 101 12.67 -13.85 1.08
CA LEU A 101 13.46 -12.91 1.87
C LEU A 101 12.62 -12.26 2.98
N LEU A 102 11.39 -11.85 2.68
CA LEU A 102 10.46 -11.32 3.70
C LEU A 102 10.22 -12.36 4.81
N GLN A 103 9.97 -13.62 4.44
CA GLN A 103 9.80 -14.69 5.43
C GLN A 103 11.08 -14.87 6.28
N PHE A 104 12.24 -14.94 5.62
CA PHE A 104 13.53 -15.08 6.31
C PHE A 104 13.80 -13.90 7.26
N PHE A 105 13.46 -12.67 6.87
CA PHE A 105 13.60 -11.50 7.72
C PHE A 105 12.62 -11.53 8.89
N ARG A 106 11.37 -11.99 8.68
CA ARG A 106 10.40 -12.16 9.78
C ARG A 106 10.90 -13.15 10.84
N GLU A 107 11.55 -14.24 10.42
CA GLU A 107 12.13 -15.23 11.33
C GLU A 107 13.28 -14.65 12.18
N ASN A 108 14.06 -13.69 11.64
CA ASN A 108 15.24 -13.14 12.31
C ASN A 108 15.01 -11.82 13.06
N PHE A 109 14.05 -11.01 12.60
CA PHE A 109 13.78 -9.66 13.12
C PHE A 109 12.38 -9.49 13.73
N GLY A 110 11.42 -10.34 13.35
CA GLY A 110 10.05 -10.27 13.86
C GLY A 110 9.45 -8.86 13.75
N GLY A 111 8.94 -8.35 14.86
CA GLY A 111 8.31 -7.03 14.95
C GLY A 111 9.24 -5.82 14.78
N LEU A 112 10.54 -6.02 14.60
CA LEU A 112 11.49 -4.93 14.34
C LEU A 112 11.40 -4.42 12.90
N ILE A 113 10.81 -5.19 11.97
CA ILE A 113 10.63 -4.79 10.57
C ILE A 113 9.63 -3.63 10.51
N SER A 114 10.12 -2.46 10.13
CA SER A 114 9.34 -1.22 10.03
C SER A 114 8.84 -0.97 8.61
N ALA A 115 9.55 -1.46 7.60
CA ALA A 115 9.14 -1.41 6.21
C ALA A 115 9.83 -2.52 5.41
N PHE A 116 9.17 -2.96 4.34
CA PHE A 116 9.72 -3.94 3.40
C PHE A 116 9.09 -3.70 2.02
N GLU A 117 9.76 -2.89 1.22
CA GLU A 117 9.23 -2.31 -0.01
C GLU A 117 9.86 -2.96 -1.24
N LEU A 118 9.04 -3.51 -2.13
CA LEU A 118 9.47 -4.02 -3.42
C LEU A 118 9.60 -2.87 -4.43
N ILE A 119 10.69 -2.88 -5.21
CA ILE A 119 10.96 -1.89 -6.26
C ILE A 119 11.49 -2.61 -7.51
N SER A 120 10.84 -2.41 -8.65
CA SER A 120 11.31 -2.93 -9.94
C SER A 120 12.40 -2.06 -10.57
N GLU A 121 13.12 -2.62 -11.55
CA GLU A 121 14.00 -1.88 -12.45
C GLU A 121 13.31 -0.64 -13.06
N THR A 122 12.08 -0.80 -13.56
CA THR A 122 11.32 0.30 -14.17
C THR A 122 11.19 1.49 -13.23
N SER A 123 11.00 1.27 -11.93
CA SER A 123 10.92 2.34 -10.94
C SER A 123 12.21 3.15 -10.88
N PHE A 124 13.37 2.49 -10.79
CA PHE A 124 14.67 3.17 -10.78
C PHE A 124 14.91 3.94 -12.09
N GLN A 125 14.58 3.33 -13.22
CA GLN A 125 14.74 3.95 -14.54
C GLN A 125 13.86 5.20 -14.68
N PHE A 126 12.62 5.19 -14.16
CA PHE A 126 11.72 6.33 -14.23
C PHE A 126 12.19 7.50 -13.36
N VAL A 127 12.67 7.23 -12.14
CA VAL A 127 13.27 8.28 -11.30
C VAL A 127 14.46 8.91 -12.02
N LYS A 128 15.35 8.09 -12.62
CA LYS A 128 16.49 8.58 -13.41
C LYS A 128 16.06 9.40 -14.63
N LYS A 129 15.08 8.91 -15.40
CA LYS A 129 14.59 9.55 -16.64
C LYS A 129 13.95 10.91 -16.40
N THR A 130 13.27 11.10 -15.26
CA THR A 130 12.54 12.33 -14.93
C THR A 130 13.42 13.43 -14.34
N GLY A 131 14.72 13.17 -14.15
CA GLY A 131 15.69 14.13 -13.59
C GLY A 131 15.43 14.46 -12.11
N LEU A 132 14.64 13.64 -11.42
CA LEU A 132 14.44 13.77 -9.98
C LEU A 132 15.77 13.50 -9.27
N VAL A 133 16.11 14.37 -8.30
CA VAL A 133 17.38 14.29 -7.58
C VAL A 133 17.30 13.15 -6.57
N ALA A 134 17.82 11.99 -6.95
CA ALA A 134 17.95 10.83 -6.09
C ALA A 134 19.31 10.16 -6.31
N ARG A 135 19.93 9.70 -5.22
CA ARG A 135 21.13 8.88 -5.29
C ARG A 135 20.72 7.41 -5.46
N LEU A 136 21.06 6.81 -6.59
CA LEU A 136 20.86 5.38 -6.78
C LEU A 136 21.88 4.60 -5.90
N PRO A 137 21.44 3.58 -5.16
CA PRO A 137 22.32 2.83 -4.26
C PRO A 137 23.21 1.83 -5.02
N PHE A 138 22.80 1.39 -6.22
CA PHE A 138 23.50 0.39 -7.02
C PHE A 138 24.25 1.01 -8.19
N GLU A 139 25.42 0.45 -8.54
CA GLU A 139 26.13 0.81 -9.78
C GLU A 139 25.38 0.33 -11.02
N THR A 140 24.88 -0.90 -10.98
CA THR A 140 23.99 -1.48 -12.00
C THR A 140 22.59 -1.62 -11.44
N ILE A 141 21.59 -1.09 -12.14
CA ILE A 141 20.19 -1.15 -11.69
C ILE A 141 19.74 -2.62 -11.70
N PRO A 142 19.28 -3.17 -10.56
CA PRO A 142 18.82 -4.55 -10.50
C PRO A 142 17.41 -4.67 -11.09
N LYS A 143 17.06 -5.87 -11.57
CA LYS A 143 15.70 -6.20 -12.02
C LYS A 143 14.66 -5.96 -10.91
N TRP A 144 15.01 -6.38 -9.70
CA TRP A 144 14.22 -6.22 -8.49
C TRP A 144 15.12 -5.85 -7.31
N ALA A 145 14.61 -4.98 -6.44
CA ALA A 145 15.22 -4.68 -5.16
C ALA A 145 14.16 -4.59 -4.06
N VAL A 146 14.60 -4.79 -2.82
CA VAL A 146 13.84 -4.55 -1.61
C VAL A 146 14.51 -3.41 -0.84
N LEU A 147 13.73 -2.40 -0.46
CA LEU A 147 14.11 -1.48 0.62
C LEU A 147 13.57 -2.05 1.94
N VAL A 148 14.45 -2.37 2.86
CA VAL A 148 14.09 -2.83 4.21
C VAL A 148 14.50 -1.78 5.23
N GLU A 149 13.61 -1.52 6.19
CA GLU A 149 13.91 -0.72 7.37
C GLU A 149 13.57 -1.51 8.63
N LEU A 150 14.49 -1.50 9.58
CA LEU A 150 14.33 -2.01 10.92
C LEU A 150 14.30 -0.85 11.91
N GLY A 151 13.54 -0.99 13.00
CA GLY A 151 13.57 -0.05 14.11
C GLY A 151 13.44 -0.76 15.44
N SER A 152 14.11 -0.27 16.48
CA SER A 152 14.04 -0.83 17.83
C SER A 152 13.88 0.27 18.86
N GLU A 153 13.04 0.01 19.85
CA GLU A 153 12.92 0.81 21.08
C GLU A 153 14.03 0.50 22.10
N PHE A 154 14.91 -0.46 21.79
CA PHE A 154 16.05 -0.84 22.61
C PHE A 154 17.36 -0.49 21.91
N HIS A 155 18.40 -0.19 22.70
CA HIS A 155 19.75 0.00 22.18
C HIS A 155 20.38 -1.35 21.82
N ILE A 156 20.17 -1.76 20.58
CA ILE A 156 20.78 -2.93 19.95
C ILE A 156 21.45 -2.47 18.66
N ASP A 157 22.56 -3.10 18.28
CA ASP A 157 23.20 -2.78 17.00
C ASP A 157 22.40 -3.38 15.83
N LEU A 158 21.34 -2.68 15.43
CA LEU A 158 20.49 -3.10 14.32
C LEU A 158 21.26 -3.12 13.00
N HIS A 159 22.25 -2.24 12.83
CA HIS A 159 23.03 -2.16 11.62
C HIS A 159 23.89 -3.42 11.46
N GLU A 160 24.66 -3.79 12.49
CA GLU A 160 25.46 -5.01 12.49
C GLU A 160 24.59 -6.26 12.26
N ARG A 161 23.45 -6.38 12.97
CA ARG A 161 22.52 -7.50 12.78
C ARG A 161 21.92 -7.54 11.37
N LEU A 162 21.58 -6.39 10.79
CA LEU A 162 21.05 -6.30 9.42
C LEU A 162 22.09 -6.75 8.39
N VAL A 163 23.36 -6.38 8.57
CA VAL A 163 24.47 -6.84 7.73
C VAL A 163 24.66 -8.36 7.87
N GLU A 164 24.71 -8.87 9.10
CA GLU A 164 24.90 -10.30 9.38
C GLU A 164 23.80 -11.15 8.73
N VAL A 165 22.53 -10.84 9.00
CA VAL A 165 21.39 -11.59 8.45
C VAL A 165 21.31 -11.47 6.93
N SER A 166 21.62 -10.30 6.37
CA SER A 166 21.74 -10.15 4.91
C SER A 166 22.84 -11.03 4.32
N GLY A 167 23.98 -11.20 5.01
CA GLY A 167 25.02 -12.14 4.61
C GLY A 167 24.56 -13.61 4.58
N GLN A 168 23.70 -13.99 5.53
CA GLN A 168 23.05 -15.30 5.53
C GLN A 168 22.05 -15.45 4.37
N ALA A 169 21.27 -14.39 4.08
CA ALA A 169 20.36 -14.36 2.94
C ALA A 169 21.10 -14.49 1.59
N LEU A 170 22.28 -13.86 1.48
CA LEU A 170 23.17 -13.98 0.33
C LEU A 170 23.65 -15.43 0.16
N SER A 171 24.07 -16.08 1.25
CA SER A 171 24.49 -17.49 1.27
C SER A 171 23.36 -18.44 0.83
N LYS A 172 22.10 -18.07 1.11
CA LYS A 172 20.89 -18.77 0.67
C LYS A 172 20.43 -18.39 -0.75
N LYS A 173 21.14 -17.48 -1.43
CA LYS A 173 20.81 -16.94 -2.76
C LYS A 173 19.45 -16.21 -2.82
N LEU A 174 18.99 -15.69 -1.69
CA LEU A 174 17.76 -14.87 -1.63
C LEU A 174 18.02 -13.44 -2.11
N ILE A 175 19.25 -12.95 -1.94
CA ILE A 175 19.71 -11.66 -2.44
C ILE A 175 20.93 -11.86 -3.34
N LEU A 176 21.20 -10.89 -4.22
CA LEU A 176 22.38 -10.85 -5.08
C LEU A 176 23.45 -9.89 -4.55
N ASP A 177 23.02 -8.78 -3.95
CA ASP A 177 23.88 -7.72 -3.40
C ASP A 177 23.08 -6.89 -2.37
N GLY A 178 23.79 -6.18 -1.49
CA GLY A 178 23.19 -5.34 -0.45
C GLY A 178 23.95 -4.04 -0.20
N VAL A 179 23.23 -2.93 -0.14
CA VAL A 179 23.77 -1.60 0.14
C VAL A 179 23.12 -1.08 1.44
N PHE A 180 23.95 -0.82 2.45
CA PHE A 180 23.51 -0.48 3.80
C PHE A 180 23.75 1.01 4.09
N ALA A 181 22.79 1.65 4.75
CA ALA A 181 22.93 3.03 5.17
C ALA A 181 23.88 3.12 6.39
N ASN A 182 25.02 3.79 6.23
CA ASN A 182 26.03 3.99 7.28
C ASN A 182 25.85 5.34 8.02
N SER A 183 24.76 6.06 7.75
CA SER A 183 24.42 7.33 8.40
C SER A 183 22.94 7.66 8.21
N GLU A 184 22.41 8.52 9.07
CA GLU A 184 21.06 9.06 8.95
C GLU A 184 20.80 9.68 7.57
N LYS A 185 21.78 10.42 7.04
CA LYS A 185 21.66 11.03 5.71
C LYS A 185 21.48 9.96 4.62
N GLN A 186 22.27 8.90 4.63
CA GLN A 186 22.14 7.82 3.64
C GLN A 186 20.80 7.09 3.77
N ARG A 187 20.31 6.90 5.01
CA ARG A 187 18.98 6.34 5.25
C ARG A 187 17.88 7.20 4.63
N LEU A 188 17.92 8.51 4.88
CA LEU A 188 16.97 9.45 4.29
C LEU A 188 17.08 9.50 2.76
N ASP A 189 18.29 9.42 2.20
CA ASP A 189 18.50 9.34 0.75
C ASP A 189 17.86 8.07 0.15
N PHE A 190 17.94 6.92 0.85
CA PHE A 190 17.30 5.67 0.42
C PHE A 190 15.77 5.81 0.41
N TRP A 191 15.20 6.36 1.49
CA TRP A 191 13.76 6.61 1.55
C TRP A 191 13.29 7.60 0.51
N ASN A 192 14.04 8.69 0.29
CA ASN A 192 13.72 9.68 -0.72
C ASN A 192 13.62 9.04 -2.12
N LEU A 193 14.52 8.11 -2.47
CA LEU A 193 14.42 7.36 -3.73
C LEU A 193 13.09 6.59 -3.85
N ARG A 194 12.69 5.85 -2.81
CA ARG A 194 11.41 5.13 -2.76
C ARG A 194 10.20 6.07 -2.84
N GLU A 195 10.25 7.21 -2.17
CA GLU A 195 9.18 8.21 -2.12
C GLU A 195 9.01 9.02 -3.41
N LEU A 196 10.05 9.09 -4.23
CA LEU A 196 10.02 9.75 -5.53
C LEU A 196 9.38 8.89 -6.63
N ILE A 197 9.20 7.58 -6.44
CA ILE A 197 8.64 6.69 -7.46
C ILE A 197 7.22 7.10 -7.91
N PRO A 198 6.25 7.41 -7.01
CA PRO A 198 4.94 7.90 -7.43
C PRO A 198 5.02 9.22 -8.23
N GLU A 199 5.91 10.14 -7.86
CA GLU A 199 6.12 11.38 -8.61
C GLU A 199 6.73 11.11 -9.99
N ALA A 200 7.73 10.23 -10.07
CA ALA A 200 8.32 9.80 -11.33
C ALA A 200 7.25 9.19 -12.24
N ASN A 201 6.40 8.30 -11.72
CA ASN A 201 5.27 7.75 -12.46
C ASN A 201 4.32 8.85 -12.98
N SER A 202 4.01 9.85 -12.14
CA SER A 202 3.16 10.98 -12.54
C SER A 202 3.78 11.81 -13.65
N ARG A 203 5.10 12.04 -13.62
CA ARG A 203 5.84 12.79 -14.66
C ARG A 203 5.97 12.02 -15.96
N ILE A 204 6.10 10.69 -15.91
CA ILE A 204 6.10 9.83 -17.10
C ILE A 204 4.68 9.74 -17.69
N GLY A 205 3.64 9.67 -16.85
CA GLY A 205 2.24 9.62 -17.29
C GLY A 205 1.74 8.19 -17.49
N ALA A 206 1.22 7.57 -16.43
CA ALA A 206 0.60 6.24 -16.53
C ALA A 206 -0.74 6.29 -17.29
N ILE A 207 -0.96 5.35 -18.20
CA ILE A 207 -2.28 5.12 -18.84
C ILE A 207 -3.26 4.62 -17.79
N ALA A 208 -2.83 3.63 -17.01
CA ALA A 208 -3.63 3.00 -15.98
C ALA A 208 -2.82 2.86 -14.70
N THR A 209 -3.31 3.52 -13.64
CA THR A 209 -2.80 3.35 -12.28
C THR A 209 -3.64 2.32 -11.54
N ASN A 210 -2.99 1.29 -10.97
CA ASN A 210 -3.67 0.26 -10.20
C ASN A 210 -3.00 0.12 -8.82
N ASP A 211 -3.84 0.14 -7.79
CA ASP A 211 -3.48 -0.03 -6.38
C ASP A 211 -4.26 -1.25 -5.91
N ILE A 212 -3.59 -2.40 -5.86
CA ILE A 212 -4.22 -3.71 -5.70
C ILE A 212 -3.55 -4.47 -4.57
N SER A 213 -4.25 -5.45 -4.02
CA SER A 213 -3.65 -6.41 -3.10
C SER A 213 -3.98 -7.84 -3.51
N VAL A 214 -3.04 -8.74 -3.28
CA VAL A 214 -3.22 -10.19 -3.40
C VAL A 214 -2.57 -10.85 -2.18
N PRO A 215 -2.91 -12.11 -1.86
CA PRO A 215 -2.15 -12.85 -0.86
C PRO A 215 -0.64 -12.78 -1.16
N ILE A 216 0.19 -12.56 -0.14
CA ILE A 216 1.65 -12.35 -0.33
C ILE A 216 2.28 -13.47 -1.16
N SER A 217 1.87 -14.72 -0.93
CA SER A 217 2.34 -15.90 -1.67
C SER A 217 1.94 -15.92 -3.15
N LYS A 218 1.01 -15.07 -3.59
CA LYS A 218 0.52 -14.98 -4.97
C LYS A 218 1.04 -13.74 -5.71
N ILE A 219 1.89 -12.90 -5.10
CA ILE A 219 2.43 -11.67 -5.74
C ILE A 219 3.24 -12.01 -6.98
N SER A 220 4.18 -12.97 -6.89
CA SER A 220 4.98 -13.41 -8.04
C SER A 220 4.07 -13.87 -9.18
N LYS A 221 3.05 -14.69 -8.85
CA LYS A 221 2.08 -15.19 -9.84
C LYS A 221 1.24 -14.08 -10.48
N PHE A 222 0.81 -13.08 -9.69
CA PHE A 222 0.09 -11.93 -10.20
C PHE A 222 0.92 -11.18 -11.25
N VAL A 223 2.16 -10.84 -10.92
CA VAL A 223 3.04 -10.08 -11.82
C VAL A 223 3.36 -10.87 -13.09
N GLU A 224 3.64 -12.18 -12.97
CA GLU A 224 3.89 -13.06 -14.13
C GLU A 224 2.71 -13.04 -15.12
N ILE A 225 1.48 -13.24 -14.64
CA ILE A 225 0.29 -13.25 -15.50
C ILE A 225 0.01 -11.85 -16.05
N ALA A 226 0.09 -10.81 -15.20
CA ALA A 226 -0.18 -9.44 -15.59
C ALA A 226 0.79 -8.95 -16.66
N ASP A 227 2.10 -9.19 -16.51
CA ASP A 227 3.12 -8.83 -17.50
C ASP A 227 2.82 -9.53 -18.83
N ALA A 228 2.49 -10.83 -18.79
CA ALA A 228 2.18 -11.61 -19.99
C ALA A 228 0.93 -11.11 -20.72
N GLU A 229 -0.15 -10.77 -20.01
CA GLU A 229 -1.38 -10.24 -20.63
C GLU A 229 -1.20 -8.81 -21.16
N ILE A 230 -0.47 -7.95 -20.44
CA ILE A 230 -0.19 -6.58 -20.89
C ILE A 230 0.72 -6.59 -22.11
N ALA A 231 1.70 -7.49 -22.19
CA ALA A 231 2.58 -7.64 -23.35
C ALA A 231 1.80 -7.95 -24.64
N LYS A 232 0.67 -8.67 -24.57
CA LYS A 232 -0.19 -8.96 -25.75
C LYS A 232 -0.84 -7.71 -26.33
N LEU A 233 -0.96 -6.62 -25.57
CA LEU A 233 -1.49 -5.36 -26.06
C LEU A 233 -0.47 -4.59 -26.91
N GLY A 234 0.83 -4.93 -26.80
CA GLY A 234 1.92 -4.34 -27.56
C GLY A 234 2.28 -2.91 -27.11
N GLY A 235 3.57 -2.57 -27.11
CA GLY A 235 4.05 -1.20 -26.86
C GLY A 235 3.92 -0.68 -25.42
N LEU A 236 3.42 -1.50 -24.49
CA LEU A 236 3.21 -1.10 -23.10
C LEU A 236 4.33 -1.58 -22.17
N THR A 237 4.61 -0.80 -21.14
CA THR A 237 5.55 -1.12 -20.07
C THR A 237 4.85 -1.01 -18.72
N ALA A 238 5.05 -1.98 -17.82
CA ALA A 238 4.58 -1.92 -16.45
C ALA A 238 5.66 -1.40 -15.50
N ASN A 239 5.27 -0.60 -14.52
CA ASN A 239 6.05 -0.34 -13.32
C ASN A 239 5.34 -0.99 -12.12
N CYS A 240 6.07 -1.82 -11.39
CA CYS A 240 5.57 -2.61 -10.27
C CYS A 240 6.43 -2.33 -9.03
N PHE A 241 5.81 -1.80 -7.98
CA PHE A 241 6.45 -1.49 -6.71
C PHE A 241 5.39 -1.49 -5.60
N GLY A 242 5.76 -1.65 -4.34
CA GLY A 242 4.78 -1.61 -3.26
C GLY A 242 5.20 -2.29 -1.96
N HIS A 243 4.22 -2.43 -1.08
CA HIS A 243 4.38 -2.96 0.28
C HIS A 243 4.21 -4.48 0.26
N ILE A 244 5.28 -5.23 -0.05
CA ILE A 244 5.19 -6.70 -0.11
C ILE A 244 4.84 -7.32 1.27
N GLY A 245 5.11 -6.57 2.34
CA GLY A 245 4.81 -6.94 3.72
C GLY A 245 3.33 -7.18 4.04
N ASP A 246 2.43 -6.50 3.33
CA ASP A 246 0.98 -6.58 3.52
C ASP A 246 0.22 -7.01 2.26
N GLY A 247 0.94 -7.29 1.17
CA GLY A 247 0.37 -7.78 -0.07
C GLY A 247 -0.08 -6.68 -1.04
N ASN A 248 0.14 -5.41 -0.71
CA ASN A 248 -0.17 -4.28 -1.59
C ASN A 248 0.89 -4.08 -2.69
N ILE A 249 0.44 -4.00 -3.94
CA ILE A 249 1.27 -3.73 -5.11
C ILE A 249 0.66 -2.61 -5.94
N HIS A 250 1.46 -1.61 -6.27
CA HIS A 250 1.16 -0.62 -7.30
C HIS A 250 1.64 -1.15 -8.65
N TYR A 251 0.69 -1.52 -9.51
CA TYR A 251 0.96 -2.04 -10.85
C TYR A 251 0.46 -1.03 -11.90
N ASN A 252 1.35 -0.13 -12.31
CA ASN A 252 1.02 0.98 -13.20
C ASN A 252 1.49 0.68 -14.62
N VAL A 253 0.63 0.93 -15.61
CA VAL A 253 0.92 0.65 -17.03
C VAL A 253 1.12 1.95 -17.80
N PHE A 254 2.17 1.98 -18.60
CA PHE A 254 2.67 3.13 -19.35
C PHE A 254 2.80 2.79 -20.82
N ASP A 255 2.63 3.79 -21.66
CA ASP A 255 3.07 3.77 -23.05
C ASP A 255 4.24 4.75 -23.16
N LEU A 256 5.37 4.24 -23.66
CA LEU A 256 6.62 5.00 -23.76
C LEU A 256 6.91 5.47 -25.20
N SER A 257 5.98 5.26 -26.14
CA SER A 257 6.09 5.74 -27.53
C SER A 257 6.10 7.27 -27.64
N GLY A 258 5.53 7.96 -26.65
CA GLY A 258 5.43 9.43 -26.61
C GLY A 258 4.18 9.99 -27.29
N GLU A 259 3.27 9.14 -27.76
CA GLU A 259 1.95 9.56 -28.24
C GLU A 259 0.99 9.87 -27.08
N SER A 260 0.17 10.91 -27.23
CA SER A 260 -0.82 11.30 -26.23
C SER A 260 -1.99 10.32 -26.24
N HIS A 261 -1.92 9.29 -25.40
CA HIS A 261 -3.00 8.33 -25.26
C HIS A 261 -3.92 8.68 -24.08
N ASP A 262 -4.80 9.67 -24.27
CA ASP A 262 -6.08 9.68 -23.53
C ASP A 262 -7.02 8.63 -24.15
N ASN A 263 -6.53 7.39 -24.21
CA ASN A 263 -7.25 6.27 -24.79
C ASN A 263 -8.05 5.58 -23.69
N LEU A 264 -9.26 6.07 -23.47
CA LEU A 264 -10.18 5.55 -22.46
C LEU A 264 -10.49 4.05 -22.65
N GLU A 265 -10.53 3.59 -23.90
CA GLU A 265 -10.77 2.18 -24.23
C GLU A 265 -9.60 1.30 -23.77
N LEU A 266 -8.37 1.69 -24.11
CA LEU A 266 -7.16 0.98 -23.67
C LEU A 266 -7.05 0.96 -22.14
N LYS A 267 -7.32 2.10 -21.49
CA LYS A 267 -7.33 2.20 -20.03
C LYS A 267 -8.38 1.27 -19.40
N SER A 268 -9.58 1.19 -19.97
CA SER A 268 -10.63 0.28 -19.51
C SER A 268 -10.20 -1.17 -19.68
N LYS A 269 -9.64 -1.53 -20.83
CA LYS A 269 -9.17 -2.88 -21.14
C LYS A 269 -8.05 -3.32 -20.20
N ILE A 270 -7.06 -2.47 -19.93
CA ILE A 270 -5.99 -2.74 -18.96
C ILE A 270 -6.57 -3.01 -17.57
N ARG A 271 -7.50 -2.17 -17.10
CA ARG A 271 -8.13 -2.35 -15.79
C ARG A 271 -8.91 -3.65 -15.71
N GLU A 272 -9.67 -4.00 -16.75
CA GLU A 272 -10.42 -5.25 -16.81
C GLU A 272 -9.49 -6.47 -16.70
N ILE A 273 -8.38 -6.48 -17.46
CA ILE A 273 -7.35 -7.53 -17.38
C ILE A 273 -6.81 -7.65 -15.95
N ILE A 274 -6.33 -6.55 -15.39
CA ILE A 274 -5.70 -6.55 -14.06
C ILE A 274 -6.70 -6.98 -12.98
N PHE A 275 -7.91 -6.46 -12.98
CA PHE A 275 -8.92 -6.79 -11.96
C PHE A 275 -9.42 -8.22 -12.10
N SER A 276 -9.53 -8.75 -13.31
CA SER A 276 -9.84 -10.17 -13.53
C SER A 276 -8.79 -11.09 -12.91
N ILE A 277 -7.50 -10.78 -13.11
CA ILE A 277 -6.38 -11.53 -12.51
C ILE A 277 -6.43 -11.42 -10.99
N VAL A 278 -6.56 -10.20 -10.43
CA VAL A 278 -6.68 -9.97 -8.98
C VAL A 278 -7.82 -10.79 -8.38
N ASN A 279 -9.01 -10.76 -9.00
CA ASN A 279 -10.18 -11.52 -8.54
C ASN A 279 -9.91 -13.04 -8.58
N SER A 280 -9.27 -13.56 -9.64
CA SER A 280 -8.89 -14.98 -9.75
C SER A 280 -7.88 -15.43 -8.68
N LEU A 281 -7.11 -14.50 -8.14
CA LEU A 281 -6.13 -14.73 -7.08
C LEU A 281 -6.68 -14.43 -5.69
N GLU A 282 -7.99 -14.16 -5.57
CA GLU A 282 -8.68 -13.81 -4.32
C GLU A 282 -8.15 -12.52 -3.68
N GLY A 283 -7.72 -11.57 -4.52
CA GLY A 283 -7.22 -10.27 -4.12
C GLY A 283 -8.30 -9.17 -4.06
N SER A 284 -7.87 -7.93 -3.87
CA SER A 284 -8.70 -6.72 -3.90
C SER A 284 -8.19 -5.74 -4.96
N SER A 285 -9.10 -5.18 -5.77
CA SER A 285 -8.83 -4.14 -6.77
C SER A 285 -8.62 -2.74 -6.19
N SER A 286 -8.68 -2.63 -4.86
CA SER A 286 -8.33 -1.45 -4.07
C SER A 286 -7.69 -1.90 -2.76
N ALA A 287 -6.40 -1.62 -2.60
CA ALA A 287 -5.68 -1.91 -1.36
C ALA A 287 -5.81 -0.78 -0.35
N GLU A 288 -5.50 0.46 -0.76
CA GLU A 288 -5.43 1.61 0.15
C GLU A 288 -6.32 2.79 -0.27
N HIS A 289 -6.51 2.99 -1.57
CA HIS A 289 -7.18 4.20 -2.08
C HIS A 289 -8.71 4.18 -1.97
N GLY A 290 -9.30 3.12 -1.42
CA GLY A 290 -10.75 2.98 -1.27
C GLY A 290 -11.50 2.76 -2.59
N THR A 291 -12.83 2.83 -2.53
CA THR A 291 -13.73 2.64 -3.66
C THR A 291 -13.99 3.96 -4.38
N GLY A 292 -14.37 5.00 -3.64
CA GLY A 292 -14.79 6.27 -4.20
C GLY A 292 -15.93 6.15 -5.20
N ARG A 293 -16.07 7.17 -6.06
CA ARG A 293 -16.92 7.11 -7.26
C ARG A 293 -16.27 6.28 -8.38
N LEU A 294 -14.94 6.24 -8.40
CA LEU A 294 -14.16 5.66 -9.50
C LEU A 294 -14.33 4.14 -9.61
N ARG A 295 -14.44 3.43 -8.47
CA ARG A 295 -14.48 1.96 -8.42
C ARG A 295 -15.84 1.40 -7.99
N ILE A 296 -16.88 2.22 -7.90
CA ILE A 296 -18.21 1.76 -7.46
C ILE A 296 -18.78 0.66 -8.38
N ASN A 297 -18.53 0.75 -9.68
CA ASN A 297 -18.95 -0.28 -10.63
C ASN A 297 -18.16 -1.58 -10.48
N GLU A 298 -16.90 -1.50 -10.06
CA GLU A 298 -16.11 -2.69 -9.76
C GLU A 298 -16.59 -3.36 -8.48
N LEU A 299 -16.92 -2.58 -7.44
CA LEU A 299 -17.54 -3.11 -6.22
C LEU A 299 -18.85 -3.85 -6.54
N ARG A 300 -19.69 -3.29 -7.42
CA ARG A 300 -20.94 -3.92 -7.88
C ARG A 300 -20.72 -5.26 -8.57
N ARG A 301 -19.61 -5.42 -9.30
CA ARG A 301 -19.29 -6.62 -10.08
C ARG A 301 -18.60 -7.70 -9.26
N SER A 302 -17.68 -7.31 -8.37
CA SER A 302 -16.78 -8.22 -7.66
C SER A 302 -17.34 -8.77 -6.35
N ARG A 303 -18.28 -8.07 -5.69
CA ARG A 303 -18.78 -8.47 -4.37
C ARG A 303 -20.08 -9.25 -4.43
N ASP A 304 -20.24 -10.11 -3.42
CA ASP A 304 -21.45 -10.90 -3.22
C ASP A 304 -22.72 -10.04 -3.10
N LYS A 305 -23.85 -10.57 -3.59
CA LYS A 305 -25.14 -9.85 -3.58
C LYS A 305 -25.64 -9.56 -2.16
N THR A 306 -25.37 -10.45 -1.19
CA THR A 306 -25.73 -10.27 0.21
C THR A 306 -24.89 -9.17 0.84
N TYR A 307 -23.59 -9.12 0.54
CA TYR A 307 -22.72 -8.02 0.94
C TYR A 307 -23.28 -6.67 0.45
N LEU A 308 -23.59 -6.57 -0.86
CA LEU A 308 -24.13 -5.34 -1.45
C LEU A 308 -25.49 -4.94 -0.86
N SER A 309 -26.37 -5.92 -0.60
CA SER A 309 -27.65 -5.67 0.08
C SER A 309 -27.46 -5.16 1.50
N THR A 310 -26.48 -5.70 2.22
CA THR A 310 -26.19 -5.33 3.62
C THR A 310 -25.69 -3.90 3.72
N ILE A 311 -24.71 -3.49 2.91
CA ILE A 311 -24.19 -2.11 2.94
C ILE A 311 -25.27 -1.09 2.54
N ARG A 312 -26.20 -1.44 1.64
CA ARG A 312 -27.36 -0.58 1.32
C ARG A 312 -28.31 -0.42 2.49
N LYS A 313 -28.60 -1.50 3.23
CA LYS A 313 -29.45 -1.44 4.43
C LYS A 313 -28.83 -0.57 5.51
N ILE A 314 -27.52 -0.73 5.74
CA ILE A 314 -26.77 0.11 6.68
C ILE A 314 -26.87 1.57 6.25
N LYS A 315 -26.53 1.90 4.99
CA LYS A 315 -26.60 3.26 4.46
C LYS A 315 -28.00 3.86 4.57
N GLY A 316 -29.04 3.12 4.17
CA GLY A 316 -30.42 3.60 4.24
C GLY A 316 -30.93 3.80 5.65
N THR A 317 -30.40 3.05 6.63
CA THR A 317 -30.74 3.24 8.05
C THR A 317 -30.02 4.45 8.64
N MET A 318 -28.72 4.58 8.34
CA MET A 318 -27.87 5.66 8.86
C MET A 318 -28.18 7.01 8.20
N ASP A 319 -28.44 7.01 6.90
CA ASP A 319 -28.65 8.20 6.06
C ASP A 319 -29.87 8.00 5.13
N PRO A 320 -31.10 8.07 5.66
CA PRO A 320 -32.33 7.82 4.89
C PRO A 320 -32.57 8.85 3.78
N ASN A 321 -32.02 10.07 3.91
CA ASN A 321 -32.14 11.13 2.91
C ASN A 321 -31.01 11.11 1.87
N ASN A 322 -30.05 10.17 2.01
CA ASN A 322 -28.90 10.01 1.12
C ASN A 322 -28.10 11.31 0.91
N ILE A 323 -27.87 12.08 1.98
CA ILE A 323 -27.15 13.36 1.93
C ILE A 323 -25.64 13.22 2.19
N MET A 324 -25.20 12.10 2.78
CA MET A 324 -23.80 11.84 3.10
C MET A 324 -23.06 11.18 1.94
N ASN A 325 -22.26 11.99 1.24
CA ASN A 325 -21.39 11.60 0.13
C ASN A 325 -22.06 10.66 -0.90
N PRO A 326 -23.16 11.07 -1.55
CA PRO A 326 -23.93 10.20 -2.43
C PRO A 326 -23.11 9.72 -3.64
N GLY A 327 -23.33 8.46 -4.02
CA GLY A 327 -22.67 7.80 -5.16
C GLY A 327 -21.28 7.24 -4.85
N VAL A 328 -20.86 7.24 -3.58
CA VAL A 328 -19.60 6.64 -3.10
C VAL A 328 -19.91 5.41 -2.27
N LEU A 329 -19.09 4.35 -2.42
CA LEU A 329 -19.04 3.10 -1.64
C LEU A 329 -20.32 2.23 -1.60
N VAL A 330 -21.50 2.82 -1.65
CA VAL A 330 -22.80 2.14 -1.58
C VAL A 330 -23.49 2.25 -2.94
N PRO A 331 -23.62 1.13 -3.68
CA PRO A 331 -24.14 1.12 -5.03
C PRO A 331 -25.65 1.10 -5.14
#